data_AF-A0A7X7NRS4-F1
#
_entry.id   AF-A0A7X7NRS4-F1
#
_cell.length_a   1.000
_cell.length_b   1.000
_cell.length_c   1.000
_cell.angle_alpha   90.00
_cell.angle_beta   90.00
_cell.angle_gamma   90.00
#
_symmetry.space_group_name_H-M   'P 1'
#
loop_
_entity.id
_entity.type
_entity.pdbx_description
1 polymer ?
#
loop_
_entity_poly.entity_id
_entity_poly.type
_entity_poly.pdbx_seq_one_letter_code
_entity_poly.pdbx_strand_id
1 'polypeptide(L)'
;MKVCIFADACDFAAAQEVLLGLPADAYGQVYVADDTMPLGAPARVQVNRVTSSPGRCALAEALSGWSAEWLPECAASAAESPTVWVLPGATATLAASDHEGVRRLITVLPSDQLIHG
;
A
#
# COMPACT_ATOMS: atom_id res chain seq x y z
N MET A 1 10.34 -8.87 7.48
CA MET A 1 8.87 -8.68 7.29
C MET A 1 8.55 -8.25 5.85
N LYS A 2 7.52 -8.82 5.19
CA LYS A 2 7.07 -8.43 3.82
C LYS A 2 6.03 -7.31 3.90
N VAL A 3 6.23 -6.20 3.20
CA VAL A 3 5.32 -5.03 3.28
C VAL A 3 4.87 -4.52 1.91
N CYS A 4 3.63 -4.06 1.82
CA CYS A 4 3.14 -3.25 0.70
C CYS A 4 2.30 -2.09 1.24
N ILE A 5 2.64 -0.85 0.85
CA ILE A 5 1.93 0.35 1.33
C ILE A 5 1.43 1.14 0.12
N PHE A 6 0.16 1.53 0.13
CA PHE A 6 -0.45 2.44 -0.84
C PHE A 6 -0.80 3.76 -0.16
N ALA A 7 -0.34 4.87 -0.74
CA ALA A 7 -0.52 6.21 -0.20
C ALA A 7 -0.91 7.20 -1.31
N ASP A 8 -1.77 8.16 -0.98
CA ASP A 8 -2.00 9.34 -1.82
C ASP A 8 -1.08 10.51 -1.39
N ALA A 9 -1.08 11.61 -2.14
CA ALA A 9 -0.36 12.84 -1.81
C ALA A 9 -0.72 13.37 -0.41
N CYS A 10 -1.99 13.25 0.00
CA CYS A 10 -2.42 13.67 1.33
C CYS A 10 -1.99 12.72 2.47
N ASP A 11 -1.52 11.51 2.15
CA ASP A 11 -1.08 10.52 3.14
C ASP A 11 0.41 10.62 3.49
N PHE A 12 1.14 11.61 2.97
CA PHE A 12 2.60 11.69 3.11
C PHE A 12 3.09 11.51 4.56
N ALA A 13 2.49 12.23 5.51
CA ALA A 13 2.87 12.15 6.92
C ALA A 13 2.61 10.75 7.49
N ALA A 14 1.43 10.17 7.21
CA ALA A 14 1.08 8.83 7.66
C ALA A 14 1.99 7.76 7.04
N ALA A 15 2.31 7.88 5.75
CA ALA A 15 3.23 6.98 5.07
C ALA A 15 4.63 7.04 5.69
N GLN A 16 5.11 8.24 6.03
CA GLN A 16 6.39 8.43 6.69
C GLN A 16 6.42 7.81 8.10
N GLU A 17 5.35 7.97 8.88
CA GLU A 17 5.23 7.36 10.21
C GLU A 17 5.23 5.83 10.14
N VAL A 18 4.46 5.25 9.23
CA VAL A 18 4.43 3.79 9.01
C VAL A 18 5.82 3.28 8.64
N LEU A 19 6.50 3.95 7.71
CA LEU A 19 7.85 3.58 7.26
C LEU A 19 8.89 3.63 8.39
N LEU A 20 8.81 4.63 9.27
CA LEU A 20 9.71 4.75 10.44
C LEU A 20 9.43 3.69 11.50
N GLY A 21 8.20 3.19 11.58
CA GLY A 21 7.81 2.10 12.47
C GLY A 21 8.18 0.70 11.97
N LEU A 22 8.63 0.56 10.72
CA LEU A 22 9.01 -0.74 10.17
C LEU A 22 10.32 -1.25 10.78
N PRO A 23 10.46 -2.56 11.02
CA PRO A 23 11.72 -3.13 11.44
C PRO A 23 12.77 -2.98 10.33
N ALA A 24 14.05 -2.90 10.70
CA ALA A 24 15.14 -2.65 9.75
C ALA A 24 15.29 -3.75 8.67
N ASP A 25 14.80 -4.97 8.95
CA ASP A 25 14.80 -6.10 8.03
C ASP A 25 13.54 -6.16 7.14
N ALA A 26 12.60 -5.20 7.30
CA ALA A 26 11.44 -5.08 6.44
C ALA A 26 11.85 -4.93 4.97
N TYR A 27 11.13 -5.60 4.09
CA TYR A 27 11.34 -5.53 2.66
C TYR A 27 10.01 -5.51 1.93
N GLY A 28 9.97 -4.83 0.79
CA GLY A 28 8.74 -4.70 0.05
C GLY A 28 8.65 -3.38 -0.71
N GLN A 29 7.43 -2.92 -0.93
CA GLN A 29 7.16 -1.81 -1.84
C GLN A 29 6.20 -0.79 -1.23
N VAL A 30 6.39 0.47 -1.58
CA VAL A 30 5.46 1.56 -1.30
C VAL A 30 5.05 2.17 -2.63
N TYR A 31 3.77 2.42 -2.84
CA TYR A 31 3.21 3.10 -4.01
C TYR A 31 2.57 4.40 -3.58
N VAL A 32 3.08 5.53 -4.09
CA VAL A 32 2.60 6.87 -3.70
C VAL A 32 2.14 7.64 -4.93
N ALA A 33 0.92 8.20 -4.90
CA ALA A 33 0.38 9.07 -5.94
C ALA A 33 0.89 10.51 -5.86
N ASP A 34 2.19 10.69 -5.58
CA ASP A 34 2.84 12.00 -5.50
C ASP A 34 4.35 11.87 -5.75
N ASP A 35 4.93 12.87 -6.40
CA ASP A 35 6.37 12.94 -6.71
C ASP A 35 7.06 14.12 -6.02
N THR A 36 6.34 14.90 -5.21
CA THR A 36 6.88 16.14 -4.67
C THR A 36 7.77 15.95 -3.44
N MET A 37 7.51 14.94 -2.60
CA MET A 37 8.25 14.76 -1.35
C MET A 37 8.98 13.40 -1.25
N PRO A 38 10.23 13.38 -0.75
CA PRO A 38 10.95 12.14 -0.49
C PRO A 38 10.45 11.46 0.79
N LEU A 39 10.25 10.14 0.73
CA LEU A 39 9.97 9.30 1.90
C LEU A 39 11.24 8.60 2.36
N GLY A 40 11.52 8.64 3.66
CA GLY A 40 12.54 7.81 4.28
C GLY A 40 12.01 6.39 4.51
N ALA A 41 12.59 5.41 3.83
CA ALA A 41 12.22 4.00 3.94
C ALA A 41 13.42 3.11 4.34
N PRO A 42 13.18 1.94 4.95
CA PRO A 42 14.24 0.95 5.18
C PRO A 42 14.95 0.55 3.87
N ALA A 43 16.22 0.15 3.94
CA ALA A 43 17.07 -0.08 2.77
C ALA A 43 16.53 -1.14 1.78
N ARG A 44 15.68 -2.05 2.24
CA ARG A 44 15.07 -3.12 1.42
C ARG A 44 13.61 -2.83 1.03
N VAL A 45 13.10 -1.64 1.34
CA VAL A 45 11.78 -1.16 0.95
C VAL A 45 11.94 -0.16 -0.19
N GLN A 46 11.36 -0.50 -1.34
CA GLN A 46 11.39 0.34 -2.53
C GLN A 46 10.19 1.29 -2.54
N VAL A 47 10.44 2.59 -2.68
CA VAL A 47 9.40 3.60 -2.86
C VAL A 47 9.19 3.82 -4.36
N ASN A 48 8.02 3.45 -4.85
CA ASN A 48 7.55 3.61 -6.22
C ASN A 48 6.54 4.76 -6.28
N ARG A 49 6.74 5.66 -7.22
CA ARG A 49 5.83 6.79 -7.42
C ARG A 49 4.99 6.53 -8.64
N VAL A 50 3.68 6.71 -8.48
CA VAL A 50 2.71 6.44 -9.52
C VAL A 50 2.12 7.75 -9.99
N THR A 51 2.17 7.98 -11.29
CA THR A 51 1.71 9.21 -11.90
C THR A 51 0.33 9.02 -12.51
N SER A 52 -0.60 9.86 -12.09
CA SER A 52 -1.96 9.86 -12.62
C SER A 52 -1.97 10.21 -14.11
N SER A 53 -2.73 9.45 -14.89
CA SER A 53 -3.03 9.75 -16.29
C SER A 53 -4.52 10.02 -16.44
N PRO A 54 -4.97 10.90 -17.37
CA PRO A 54 -6.39 11.18 -17.54
C PRO A 54 -7.20 9.90 -17.75
N GLY A 55 -8.26 9.71 -16.97
CA GLY A 55 -9.15 8.55 -17.04
C GLY A 55 -8.58 7.24 -16.46
N ARG A 56 -7.41 7.27 -15.80
CA ARG A 56 -6.81 6.11 -15.15
C ARG A 56 -6.40 6.42 -13.71
N CYS A 57 -6.63 5.46 -12.82
CA CYS A 57 -6.13 5.55 -11.45
C CYS A 57 -4.82 4.78 -11.34
N ALA A 58 -3.71 5.51 -11.23
CA ALA A 58 -2.38 4.92 -11.18
C ALA A 58 -2.19 4.03 -9.93
N LEU A 59 -2.83 4.37 -8.81
CA LEU A 59 -2.85 3.52 -7.61
C LEU A 59 -3.61 2.21 -7.84
N ALA A 60 -4.72 2.23 -8.60
CA ALA A 60 -5.47 1.01 -8.91
C ALA A 60 -4.67 0.08 -9.84
N GLU A 61 -3.98 0.64 -10.84
CA GLU A 61 -3.08 -0.13 -11.72
C GLU A 61 -1.92 -0.75 -10.93
N ALA A 62 -1.31 0.01 -10.03
CA ALA A 62 -0.24 -0.48 -9.16
C ALA A 62 -0.72 -1.60 -8.24
N LEU A 63 -1.90 -1.44 -7.62
CA LEU A 63 -2.51 -2.46 -6.77
C LEU A 63 -2.78 -3.76 -7.55
N SER A 64 -3.33 -3.64 -8.76
CA SER A 64 -3.62 -4.77 -9.64
C SER A 64 -2.34 -5.50 -10.06
N GLY A 65 -1.34 -4.77 -10.54
CA GLY A 65 -0.06 -5.35 -10.96
C GLY A 65 0.67 -6.03 -9.81
N TRP A 66 0.74 -5.38 -8.65
CA TRP A 66 1.35 -5.95 -7.45
C TRP A 66 0.62 -7.23 -7.01
N SER A 67 -0.71 -7.21 -6.97
CA SER A 67 -1.52 -8.36 -6.55
C SER A 67 -1.32 -9.56 -7.50
N ALA A 68 -1.27 -9.32 -8.81
CA ALA A 68 -1.05 -10.36 -9.80
C ALA A 68 0.34 -11.02 -9.67
N GLU A 69 1.36 -10.26 -9.29
CA GLU A 69 2.73 -10.76 -9.12
C GLU A 69 2.91 -11.49 -7.78
N TRP A 70 2.35 -10.96 -6.70
CA TRP A 70 2.70 -11.38 -5.33
C TRP A 70 1.63 -12.24 -4.64
N LEU A 71 0.40 -12.28 -5.16
CA LEU A 71 -0.71 -13.07 -4.62
C LEU A 71 -1.37 -13.94 -5.71
N PRO A 72 -0.63 -14.86 -6.37
CA PRO A 72 -1.25 -15.77 -7.32
C PRO A 72 -2.25 -16.70 -6.61
N GLU A 73 -3.41 -16.91 -7.23
CA GLU A 73 -4.60 -17.58 -6.66
C GLU A 73 -4.36 -18.99 -6.05
N CYS A 74 -3.21 -19.62 -6.34
CA CYS A 74 -2.84 -20.96 -5.88
C CYS A 74 -1.77 -21.02 -4.77
N ALA A 75 -1.24 -19.89 -4.28
CA ALA A 75 -0.10 -19.88 -3.36
C ALA A 75 -0.35 -19.04 -2.11
N ALA A 76 -1.01 -19.60 -1.09
CA ALA A 76 -0.94 -19.01 0.23
C ALA A 76 -1.00 -20.08 1.32
N SER A 77 0.18 -20.55 1.72
CA SER A 77 0.42 -20.78 3.14
C SER A 77 0.31 -19.43 3.84
N ALA A 78 -0.59 -19.29 4.83
CA ALA A 78 -0.83 -18.05 5.56
C ALA A 78 0.42 -17.46 6.25
N ALA A 79 1.51 -18.25 6.35
CA ALA A 79 2.76 -17.83 6.98
C ALA A 79 3.61 -16.87 6.13
N GLU A 80 3.29 -16.67 4.85
CA GLU A 80 4.12 -15.90 3.92
C GLU A 80 3.45 -14.68 3.29
N SER A 81 2.22 -14.36 3.71
CA SER A 81 1.44 -13.27 3.13
C SER A 81 2.07 -11.90 3.47
N PRO A 82 2.28 -11.03 2.47
CA PRO A 82 2.70 -9.66 2.72
C PRO A 82 1.67 -8.91 3.56
N THR A 83 2.14 -8.06 4.48
CA THR A 83 1.26 -7.11 5.16
C THR A 83 1.00 -5.94 4.22
N VAL A 84 -0.28 -5.65 3.96
CA VAL A 84 -0.71 -4.60 3.04
C VAL A 84 -1.39 -3.48 3.82
N TRP A 85 -0.92 -2.24 3.64
CA TRP A 85 -1.56 -1.04 4.15
C TRP A 85 -2.06 -0.20 2.99
N VAL A 86 -3.33 0.19 3.04
CA VAL A 86 -3.89 1.22 2.15
C VAL A 86 -4.28 2.38 3.03
N LEU A 87 -3.57 3.50 2.89
CA LEU A 87 -3.78 4.68 3.72
C LEU A 87 -5.10 5.39 3.34
N PRO A 88 -5.63 6.28 4.21
CA PRO A 88 -6.95 6.87 4.02
C PRO A 88 -7.12 7.64 2.70
N GLY A 89 -6.12 8.43 2.30
CA GLY A 89 -6.10 9.12 1.01
C GLY A 89 -6.12 8.14 -0.16
N ALA A 90 -5.24 7.13 -0.14
CA ALA A 90 -5.21 6.08 -1.16
C ALA A 90 -6.54 5.33 -1.23
N THR A 91 -7.17 5.07 -0.08
CA THR A 91 -8.51 4.45 -0.01
C THR A 91 -9.55 5.31 -0.72
N ALA A 92 -9.56 6.62 -0.46
CA ALA A 92 -10.48 7.55 -1.12
C ALA A 92 -10.26 7.59 -2.64
N THR A 93 -8.99 7.63 -3.08
CA THR A 93 -8.63 7.65 -4.49
C THR A 93 -9.00 6.35 -5.20
N LEU A 94 -8.74 5.19 -4.57
CA LEU A 94 -9.15 3.89 -5.10
C LEU A 94 -10.67 3.78 -5.20
N ALA A 95 -11.42 4.25 -4.19
CA ALA A 95 -12.87 4.23 -4.19
C ALA A 95 -13.49 5.16 -5.24
N ALA A 96 -12.89 6.34 -5.48
CA ALA A 96 -13.33 7.28 -6.50
C ALA A 96 -13.11 6.78 -7.94
N SER A 97 -12.30 5.74 -8.12
CA SER A 97 -11.85 5.28 -9.43
C SER A 97 -12.74 4.22 -10.08
N ASP A 98 -13.84 3.83 -9.41
CA ASP A 98 -14.87 2.87 -9.86
C ASP A 98 -14.31 1.70 -10.69
N HIS A 99 -13.19 1.12 -10.23
CA HIS A 99 -12.60 -0.03 -10.90
C HIS A 99 -13.39 -1.27 -10.48
N GLU A 100 -14.11 -1.86 -11.43
CA GLU A 100 -14.86 -3.12 -11.29
C GLU A 100 -14.00 -4.29 -10.75
N GLY A 101 -12.66 -4.15 -10.78
CA GLY A 101 -11.68 -5.11 -10.25
C GLY A 101 -11.19 -4.85 -8.82
N VAL A 102 -11.45 -3.68 -8.21
CA VAL A 102 -11.05 -3.41 -6.81
C VAL A 102 -12.19 -3.88 -5.90
N ARG A 103 -12.39 -5.20 -5.83
CA ARG A 103 -13.18 -5.80 -4.75
C ARG A 103 -12.45 -5.53 -3.45
N ARG A 104 -12.86 -4.44 -2.76
CA ARG A 104 -12.60 -4.09 -1.36
C ARG A 104 -11.53 -4.97 -0.70
N LEU A 105 -10.26 -4.72 -1.02
CA LEU A 105 -9.17 -5.07 -0.13
C LEU A 105 -9.07 -3.98 0.95
N ILE A 106 -10.21 -3.64 1.56
CA ILE A 106 -10.22 -2.98 2.87
C ILE A 106 -10.02 -4.14 3.83
N THR A 107 -8.77 -4.55 4.03
CA THR A 107 -8.43 -5.19 5.29
C THR A 107 -8.63 -4.11 6.34
N VAL A 108 -9.87 -4.04 6.83
CA VAL A 108 -10.19 -3.55 8.16
C VAL A 108 -9.18 -4.28 9.04
N LEU A 109 -8.20 -3.54 9.56
CA LEU A 109 -7.33 -4.05 10.60
C LEU A 109 -8.25 -4.71 11.62
N PRO A 110 -8.05 -6.00 11.96
CA PRO A 110 -8.87 -6.60 12.99
C PRO A 110 -8.68 -5.76 14.26
N SER A 111 -9.81 -5.39 14.85
CA SER A 111 -9.90 -4.41 15.94
C SER A 111 -9.15 -4.82 17.21
N ASP A 112 -8.55 -6.00 17.23
CA ASP A 112 -7.76 -6.56 18.34
C ASP A 112 -6.32 -6.03 18.41
N GLN A 113 -5.83 -5.32 17.38
CA GLN A 113 -4.52 -4.65 17.42
C GLN A 113 -4.59 -3.14 17.68
N LEU A 114 -5.80 -2.59 17.83
CA LEU A 114 -6.05 -1.22 18.29
C LEU A 114 -6.39 -1.24 19.78
N ILE A 115 -5.41 -1.48 20.64
CA ILE A 115 -5.57 -1.17 22.07
C ILE A 115 -4.66 0.01 22.41
N HIS A 116 -5.33 1.15 22.61
CA HIS A 116 -4.90 2.22 23.49
C HIS A 116 -4.88 1.69 24.94
N GLY A 117 -3.74 1.80 25.63
CA GLY A 117 -3.62 1.51 27.06
C GLY A 117 -2.31 0.86 27.43
#